data_AF-A0A495KGI5-F1
#
_entry.id   AF-A0A495KGI5-F1
#
_cell.length_a   1.000
_cell.length_b   1.000
_cell.length_c   1.000
_cell.angle_alpha   90.00
_cell.angle_beta   90.00
_cell.angle_gamma   90.00
#
_symmetry.space_group_name_H-M   'P 1'
#
loop_
_entity.id
_entity.type
_entity.pdbx_description
1 polymer ?
#
loop_
_entity_poly.entity_id
_entity_poly.type
_entity_poly.pdbx_seq_one_letter_code
_entity_poly.pdbx_strand_id
1 'polypeptide(L)' 'MHRRTKQKEVSHRRVSKYTGVRWNQEANKWGATVTDKKVSHHCGFYSDERDAAKARDIKIIALALNKPLQILKKAN' A
#
# COMPACT_ATOMS: atom_id res chain seq x y z
N MET A 1 29.19 5.90 1.98
CA MET A 1 27.84 6.50 1.96
C MET A 1 26.79 5.41 1.80
N HIS A 2 26.39 4.76 2.89
CA HIS A 2 25.37 3.71 2.84
C HIS A 2 24.00 4.36 2.99
N ARG A 3 23.28 4.59 1.88
CA ARG A 3 21.84 4.87 1.94
C ARG A 3 21.21 3.63 2.57
N ARG A 4 20.94 3.72 3.87
CA ARG A 4 20.25 2.74 4.70
C ARG A 4 18.94 2.40 4.00
N THR A 5 18.97 1.35 3.18
CA THR A 5 17.78 0.78 2.57
C THR A 5 16.97 0.26 3.73
N LYS A 6 15.98 1.05 4.16
CA LYS A 6 14.87 0.59 4.99
C LYS A 6 14.19 -0.52 4.18
N GLN A 7 14.73 -1.73 4.27
CA GLN A 7 13.95 -2.94 4.12
C GLN A 7 12.83 -2.78 5.14
N LYS A 8 11.65 -2.37 4.67
CA LYS A 8 10.46 -2.34 5.52
C LYS A 8 10.18 -3.80 5.83
N GLU A 9 10.71 -4.25 6.95
CA GLU A 9 10.33 -5.48 7.63
C GLU A 9 8.82 -5.62 7.48
N VAL A 10 8.41 -6.65 6.76
CA VAL A 10 7.01 -7.03 6.61
C VAL A 10 6.61 -7.60 7.96
N SER A 11 6.51 -6.73 8.96
CA SER A 11 5.99 -7.05 10.27
C SER A 11 4.58 -7.60 10.03
N HIS A 12 4.38 -8.85 10.45
CA HIS A 12 3.13 -9.61 10.41
C HIS A 12 1.99 -8.97 11.26
N ARG A 13 1.91 -7.64 11.33
CA ARG A 13 0.83 -6.90 11.97
C ARG A 13 -0.35 -6.88 11.00
N ARG A 14 -1.38 -7.69 11.30
CA ARG A 14 -2.69 -7.75 10.58
C ARG A 14 -2.58 -7.28 9.14
N VAL A 15 -1.96 -8.13 8.32
CA VAL A 15 -1.93 -7.93 6.87
C VAL A 15 -3.38 -7.91 6.41
N SER A 16 -3.81 -6.76 5.92
CA SER A 16 -5.07 -6.66 5.20
C SER A 16 -5.14 -7.71 4.11
N LYS A 17 -6.36 -8.03 3.67
CA LYS A 17 -6.55 -8.77 2.40
C LYS A 17 -5.86 -8.08 1.22
N TYR A 18 -5.49 -6.81 1.38
CA TYR A 18 -4.85 -5.99 0.38
C TYR A 18 -3.34 -5.82 0.61
N THR A 19 -2.55 -6.09 -0.43
CA THR A 19 -1.08 -5.95 -0.43
C THR A 19 -0.67 -4.49 -0.29
N GLY A 20 0.20 -4.18 0.67
CA GLY A 20 0.69 -2.82 0.91
C GLY A 20 -0.26 -1.95 1.72
N VAL A 21 -1.38 -2.50 2.21
CA VAL A 21 -2.23 -1.88 3.22
C VAL A 21 -1.91 -2.50 4.58
N ARG A 22 -1.70 -1.65 5.59
CA ARG A 22 -1.39 -2.10 6.96
C ARG A 22 -2.16 -1.29 8.00
N TRP A 23 -2.63 -1.94 9.05
CA TRP A 23 -3.23 -1.25 10.19
C TRP A 23 -2.14 -0.64 11.08
N ASN A 24 -2.29 0.65 11.38
CA ASN A 24 -1.44 1.36 12.31
C ASN A 24 -2.18 1.50 13.65
N GLN A 25 -1.88 0.62 14.61
CA GLN A 25 -2.57 0.59 15.92
C GLN A 25 -2.41 1.88 16.71
N GLU A 26 -1.25 2.54 16.64
CA GLU A 26 -1.00 3.80 17.35
C GLU A 26 -1.87 4.94 16.84
N ALA A 27 -2.18 4.95 15.53
CA ALA A 27 -2.99 5.98 14.91
C ALA A 27 -4.45 5.55 14.74
N ASN A 28 -4.77 4.28 15.03
CA ASN A 28 -6.01 3.61 14.66
C ASN A 28 -6.45 3.91 13.22
N LYS A 29 -5.50 3.81 12.27
CA LYS A 29 -5.71 4.12 10.84
C LYS A 29 -5.03 3.11 9.94
N TRP A 30 -5.62 2.86 8.77
CA TRP A 30 -5.05 2.05 7.69
C TRP A 30 -4.08 2.87 6.85
N GLY A 31 -2.80 2.48 6.86
CA GLY A 31 -1.80 3.07 5.98
C GLY A 31 -1.68 2.30 4.67
N ALA A 32 -1.78 3.01 3.53
CA ALA A 32 -1.51 2.46 2.22
C ALA A 32 -0.11 2.86 1.74
N THR A 33 0.68 1.88 1.30
CA THR A 33 2.00 2.08 0.67
C THR A 33 2.07 1.27 -0.63
N VAL A 34 2.49 1.93 -1.70
CA VAL A 34 2.83 1.28 -2.98
C VAL A 34 4.34 1.27 -3.09
N THR A 35 4.93 0.11 -3.41
CA THR A 35 6.35 0.04 -3.77
C THR A 35 6.49 -0.36 -5.22
N ASP A 36 7.13 0.50 -6.01
CA ASP A 36 7.44 0.28 -7.42
C ASP A 36 8.93 0.49 -7.69
N LYS A 37 9.55 -0.42 -8.45
CA LYS A 37 10.95 -0.31 -8.92
C LYS A 37 11.94 0.29 -7.89
N LYS A 38 11.88 -0.18 -6.64
CA LYS A 38 12.68 0.28 -5.46
C LYS A 38 12.28 1.64 -4.86
N VAL A 39 11.27 2.32 -5.38
CA VAL A 39 10.65 3.52 -4.83
C VAL A 39 9.39 3.15 -4.04
N SER A 40 9.29 3.62 -2.81
CA SER A 40 8.09 3.44 -1.98
C SER A 40 7.29 4.73 -1.92
N HIS A 41 6.09 4.71 -2.49
CA HIS A 41 5.12 5.79 -2.44
C HIS A 41 4.13 5.54 -1.31
N HIS A 42 4.17 6.38 -0.29
CA HIS A 42 3.10 6.41 0.71
C HIS A 42 1.85 7.04 0.08
N CYS A 43 0.72 6.34 0.14
CA CYS A 43 -0.55 6.82 -0.40
C CYS A 43 -1.34 7.62 0.66
N GLY A 44 -1.10 7.36 1.95
CA GLY A 44 -1.74 8.08 3.04
C GLY A 44 -2.23 7.14 4.14
N PHE A 45 -2.97 7.71 5.08
CA PHE A 45 -3.68 6.99 6.14
C PHE A 45 -5.18 7.20 5.98
N TYR A 46 -5.94 6.12 6.12
CA TYR A 46 -7.39 6.06 5.89
C TYR A 46 -8.06 5.38 7.08
N SER A 47 -9.33 5.68 7.31
CA SER A 47 -10.12 5.03 8.36
C SER A 47 -10.50 3.59 7.99
N ASP A 48 -10.53 3.30 6.68
CA ASP A 48 -11.00 2.03 6.13
C ASP A 48 -9.92 1.31 5.32
N GLU A 49 -9.90 -0.01 5.47
CA GLU A 49 -9.02 -0.90 4.71
C GLU A 49 -9.31 -0.81 3.20
N ARG A 50 -10.60 -0.73 2.83
CA ARG A 50 -11.04 -0.62 1.43
C ARG A 50 -10.61 0.70 0.79
N ASP A 51 -10.68 1.79 1.53
CA ASP A 51 -10.30 3.11 1.02
C ASP A 51 -8.77 3.21 0.84
N ALA A 52 -8.01 2.66 1.79
CA ALA A 52 -6.57 2.48 1.66
C ALA A 52 -6.20 1.64 0.42
N ALA A 53 -6.92 0.54 0.17
CA ALA A 53 -6.69 -0.29 -1.01
C ALA A 53 -7.07 0.42 -2.32
N LYS A 54 -8.17 1.19 -2.32
CA LYS A 54 -8.59 2.01 -3.46
C LYS A 54 -7.57 3.10 -3.79
N ALA A 55 -7.03 3.78 -2.77
CA ALA A 55 -5.97 4.77 -2.94
C ALA A 55 -4.70 4.18 -3.55
N ARG A 56 -4.33 2.96 -3.15
CA ARG A 56 -3.24 2.20 -3.77
C ARG A 56 -3.50 1.94 -5.24
N ASP A 57 -4.70 1.46 -5.60
CA ASP A 57 -5.09 1.18 -6.98
C ASP A 57 -5.09 2.45 -7.84
N ILE A 58 -5.64 3.55 -7.34
CA ILE A 58 -5.61 4.88 -7.99
C ILE A 58 -4.16 5.30 -8.23
N LYS A 59 -3.27 5.12 -7.25
CA LYS A 59 -1.85 5.48 -7.40
C LYS A 59 -1.14 4.59 -8.41
N ILE A 60 -1.46 3.30 -8.48
CA ILE A 60 -0.96 2.37 -9.50
C ILE A 60 -1.37 2.85 -10.89
N ILE A 61 -2.64 3.22 -11.09
CA ILE A 61 -3.14 3.75 -12.37
C ILE A 61 -2.47 5.08 -12.71
N ALA A 62 -2.41 6.00 -11.75
CA ALA A 62 -1.82 7.33 -11.94
C ALA A 62 -0.31 7.27 -12.27
N LEU A 63 0.40 6.29 -11.71
CA LEU A 63 1.82 6.03 -11.99
C LEU A 63 2.03 5.03 -13.15
N ALA A 64 0.97 4.58 -13.80
CA ALA A 64 0.99 3.54 -14.85
C ALA A 64 1.80 2.29 -14.45
N LEU A 65 1.69 1.87 -13.19
CA LEU A 65 2.41 0.72 -12.66
C LEU A 65 1.77 -0.58 -13.15
N ASN A 66 2.58 -1.50 -13.66
CA ASN A 66 2.12 -2.82 -14.09
C ASN A 66 1.96 -3.75 -12.87
N LYS A 67 0.97 -3.46 -12.02
CA LYS A 67 0.63 -4.25 -10.82
C LYS A 67 -0.85 -4.59 -10.80
N PRO A 68 -1.22 -5.77 -10.26
CA PRO A 68 -2.61 -6.16 -10.14
C PRO A 68 -3.35 -5.23 -9.16
N LEU A 69 -4.43 -4.62 -9.66
CA LEU A 69 -5.40 -3.87 -8.89
C LEU A 69 -6.17 -4.84 -7.99
N GLN A 70 -6.48 -4.43 -6.76
CA GLN A 70 -7.05 -5.32 -5.75
C GLN A 70 -8.50 -5.03 -5.41
N ILE A 71 -8.89 -3.76 -5.46
CA ILE A 71 -10.29 -3.32 -5.37
C ILE A 71 -10.89 -3.20 -6.77
N LEU A 72 -10.17 -2.57 -7.69
CA LEU A 72 -10.56 -2.46 -9.10
C LEU A 72 -10.10 -3.70 -9.87
N LYS A 73 -10.44 -4.90 -9.37
CA LYS A 73 -10.38 -6.09 -10.24
C LYS A 73 -11.44 -5.91 -11.32
N LYS A 74 -11.00 -5.60 -12.54
CA LYS A 74 -11.87 -5.70 -13.71
C LYS A 74 -12.36 -7.16 -13.74
N ALA A 75 -13.65 -7.34 -13.52
CA ALA A 75 -14.30 -8.63 -13.72
C ALA A 75 -14.02 -9.06 -15.16
N ASN A 76 -13.53 -10.30 -15.33
CA ASN A 76 -13.59 -11.00 -16.60
C ASN A 76 -15.01 -11.57 -16.73
#